data_AF-A0A920QPV3-F1
#
_entry.id   AF-A0A920QPV3-F1
#
_cell.length_a   1.000
_cell.length_b   1.000
_cell.length_c   1.000
_cell.angle_alpha   90.00
_cell.angle_beta   90.00
_cell.angle_gamma   90.00
#
_symmetry.space_group_name_H-M   'P 1'
#
loop_
_entity.id
_entity.type
_entity.pdbx_description
1 polymer ?
#
loop_
_entity_poly.entity_id
_entity_poly.type
_entity_poly.pdbx_seq_one_letter_code
_entity_poly.pdbx_strand_id
1 'polypeptide(L)'
;MAKKLKINKKIIAAQPTDGLWDDGRTDEDQLKGLDYKKLEHAMMIAEQKREKSLDSEEKQLMEKYISIRTPNTHKMRPIPVYKLKS
;
A
#
# COMPACT_ATOMS: atom_id res chain seq x y z
N MET A 1 -1.18 -10.96 13.35
CA MET A 1 -2.35 -11.08 14.26
C MET A 1 -3.14 -12.37 14.05
N ALA A 2 -3.58 -12.70 12.83
CA ALA A 2 -4.44 -13.86 12.52
C ALA A 2 -3.98 -15.23 13.09
N LYS A 3 -2.69 -15.54 13.04
CA LYS A 3 -2.14 -16.78 13.64
C LYS A 3 -2.43 -16.89 15.15
N LYS A 4 -2.35 -15.77 15.89
CA LYS A 4 -2.64 -15.73 17.33
C LYS A 4 -4.12 -15.95 17.62
N LEU A 5 -4.99 -15.51 16.70
CA LEU A 5 -6.45 -15.66 16.79
C LEU A 5 -6.95 -17.05 16.31
N LYS A 6 -6.03 -17.98 16.00
CA LYS A 6 -6.36 -19.34 15.52
C LYS A 6 -7.27 -19.36 14.28
N ILE A 7 -7.15 -18.37 13.40
CA ILE A 7 -7.85 -18.37 12.10
C ILE A 7 -7.40 -19.55 11.24
N ASN A 8 -8.31 -20.09 10.44
CA ASN A 8 -8.04 -21.23 9.55
C ASN A 8 -6.82 -20.96 8.65
N LYS A 9 -5.88 -21.92 8.61
CA LYS A 9 -4.64 -21.83 7.83
C LYS A 9 -4.89 -21.59 6.34
N LYS A 10 -5.97 -22.15 5.78
CA LYS A 10 -6.33 -21.95 4.36
C LYS A 10 -6.63 -20.48 4.07
N ILE A 11 -7.23 -19.75 5.02
CA ILE A 11 -7.51 -18.32 4.87
C ILE A 11 -6.21 -17.51 4.96
N ILE A 12 -5.33 -17.85 5.92
CA ILE A 12 -4.05 -17.15 6.10
C ILE A 12 -3.11 -17.34 4.92
N ALA A 13 -3.14 -18.51 4.28
CA ALA A 13 -2.26 -18.88 3.17
C ALA A 13 -2.83 -18.54 1.78
N ALA A 14 -4.10 -18.14 1.70
CA ALA A 14 -4.69 -17.71 0.44
C ALA A 14 -4.00 -16.42 -0.04
N GLN A 15 -3.83 -16.30 -1.34
CA GLN A 15 -3.29 -15.06 -1.92
C GLN A 15 -4.31 -13.93 -1.71
N PRO A 16 -3.88 -12.74 -1.25
CA PRO A 16 -4.75 -11.58 -1.13
C PRO A 16 -5.32 -11.16 -2.49
N THR A 17 -6.62 -10.90 -2.53
CA THR A 17 -7.35 -10.41 -3.71
C THR A 17 -8.58 -9.63 -3.25
N ASP A 18 -8.96 -8.59 -4.00
CA ASP A 18 -10.20 -7.84 -3.80
C ASP A 18 -11.46 -8.61 -4.21
N GLY A 19 -11.31 -9.72 -4.94
CA GLY A 19 -12.41 -10.56 -5.42
C GLY A 19 -13.36 -9.84 -6.38
N LEU A 20 -12.94 -8.72 -6.99
CA LEU A 20 -13.78 -7.92 -7.88
C LEU A 20 -13.77 -8.41 -9.33
N TRP A 21 -12.88 -9.34 -9.68
CA TRP A 21 -12.65 -9.77 -11.05
C TRP A 21 -12.62 -11.30 -11.15
N ASP A 22 -13.29 -11.83 -12.18
CA ASP A 22 -13.31 -13.27 -12.48
C ASP A 22 -11.97 -13.77 -13.06
N ASP A 23 -11.07 -12.86 -13.43
CA ASP A 23 -9.75 -13.19 -13.99
C ASP A 23 -8.70 -13.60 -12.96
N GLY A 24 -9.06 -13.56 -11.66
CA GLY A 24 -8.22 -14.08 -10.59
C GLY A 24 -7.02 -13.20 -10.26
N ARG A 25 -7.01 -11.93 -10.68
CA ARG A 25 -5.94 -10.99 -10.32
C ARG A 25 -5.80 -10.85 -8.80
N THR A 26 -4.56 -10.83 -8.34
CA THR A 26 -4.21 -10.66 -6.93
C THR A 26 -4.01 -9.18 -6.59
N ASP A 27 -4.00 -8.87 -5.30
CA ASP A 27 -3.70 -7.51 -4.86
C ASP A 27 -2.29 -7.06 -5.29
N GLU A 28 -1.32 -7.97 -5.37
CA GLU A 28 0.03 -7.68 -5.85
C GLU A 28 0.04 -7.28 -7.33
N ASP A 29 -0.76 -7.95 -8.17
CA ASP A 29 -0.92 -7.60 -9.59
C ASP A 29 -1.47 -6.17 -9.73
N GLN A 30 -2.47 -5.83 -8.94
CA GLN A 30 -3.10 -4.51 -8.93
C GLN A 30 -2.17 -3.41 -8.42
N LEU A 31 -1.30 -3.74 -7.46
CA LEU A 31 -0.24 -2.87 -6.95
C LEU A 31 0.99 -2.80 -7.87
N LYS A 32 0.80 -3.13 -9.15
CA LYS A 32 1.83 -3.13 -10.19
C LYS A 32 2.98 -4.08 -9.86
N GLY A 33 2.70 -5.20 -9.20
CA GLY A 33 3.68 -6.20 -8.76
C GLY A 33 4.48 -5.75 -7.53
N LEU A 34 3.88 -4.98 -6.63
CA LEU A 34 4.48 -4.63 -5.33
C LEU A 34 3.93 -5.60 -4.28
N ASP A 35 4.81 -6.44 -3.73
CA ASP A 35 4.43 -7.33 -2.63
C ASP A 35 4.17 -6.57 -1.33
N TYR A 36 3.40 -7.19 -0.44
CA TYR A 36 3.00 -6.56 0.83
C TYR A 36 4.18 -6.20 1.74
N LYS A 37 5.27 -6.98 1.74
CA LYS A 37 6.43 -6.70 2.60
C LYS A 37 7.15 -5.44 2.12
N LYS A 38 7.32 -5.30 0.81
CA LYS A 38 7.90 -4.11 0.18
C LYS A 38 7.00 -2.89 0.36
N LEU A 39 5.69 -3.06 0.22
CA LEU A 39 4.73 -1.99 0.50
C LEU A 39 4.82 -1.52 1.95
N GLU A 40 4.80 -2.43 2.92
CA GLU A 40 4.96 -2.11 4.35
C GLU A 40 6.28 -1.38 4.60
N HIS A 41 7.38 -1.84 4.00
CA HIS A 41 8.67 -1.18 4.14
C HIS A 41 8.67 0.26 3.59
N ALA A 42 8.14 0.46 2.38
CA ALA A 42 8.02 1.77 1.76
C ALA A 42 7.13 2.72 2.61
N MET A 43 6.05 2.21 3.19
CA MET A 43 5.19 2.97 4.10
C MET A 43 5.95 3.42 5.35
N MET A 44 6.75 2.54 5.96
CA MET A 44 7.58 2.90 7.12
C MET A 44 8.63 3.97 6.77
N ILE A 45 9.32 3.84 5.64
CA ILE A 45 10.30 4.84 5.17
C ILE A 45 9.62 6.20 5.01
N ALA A 46 8.46 6.23 4.35
CA ALA A 46 7.68 7.44 4.11
C ALA A 46 7.21 8.11 5.40
N GLU A 47 6.79 7.32 6.39
CA GLU A 47 6.35 7.82 7.70
C GLU A 47 7.52 8.38 8.52
N GLN A 48 8.67 7.71 8.49
CA GLN A 48 9.88 8.13 9.21
C GLN A 48 10.63 9.28 8.51
N LYS A 49 10.19 9.72 7.32
CA LYS A 49 10.82 10.78 6.51
C LYS A 49 12.30 10.54 6.24
N ARG A 50 12.71 9.27 6.06
CA ARG A 50 14.11 8.86 5.83
C ARG A 50 14.61 9.08 4.39
N GLU A 51 13.88 9.82 3.56
CA GLU A 51 14.18 10.00 2.13
C GLU A 51 15.61 10.46 1.82
N LYS A 52 16.29 11.12 2.78
CA LYS A 52 17.65 11.66 2.61
C LYS A 52 18.78 10.61 2.69
N SER A 53 18.52 9.38 3.13
CA SER A 53 19.56 8.36 3.34
C SER A 53 19.24 7.02 2.68
N LEU A 54 18.43 7.02 1.62
CA LEU A 54 18.02 5.78 0.94
C LEU A 54 19.09 5.25 -0.01
N ASP A 55 19.25 3.94 -0.03
CA ASP A 55 20.06 3.26 -1.04
C ASP A 55 19.35 3.24 -2.42
N SER A 56 20.00 2.63 -3.43
CA SER A 56 19.44 2.59 -4.79
C SER A 56 18.17 1.74 -4.91
N GLU A 57 18.04 0.68 -4.11
CA GLU A 57 16.89 -0.22 -4.16
C GLU A 57 15.70 0.41 -3.45
N GLU A 58 15.93 1.02 -2.29
CA GLU A 58 14.93 1.77 -1.54
C GLU A 58 14.39 2.97 -2.34
N LYS A 59 15.23 3.64 -3.13
CA LYS A 59 14.77 4.70 -4.05
C LYS A 59 13.80 4.19 -5.10
N GLN A 60 14.13 3.09 -5.78
CA GLN A 60 13.24 2.48 -6.78
C GLN A 60 11.92 2.01 -6.14
N LEU A 61 12.01 1.42 -4.95
CA LEU A 61 10.85 1.03 -4.16
C LEU A 61 9.96 2.24 -3.81
N MET A 62 10.57 3.33 -3.35
CA MET A 62 9.86 4.56 -3.02
C MET A 62 9.25 5.24 -4.24
N GLU A 63 9.91 5.26 -5.39
CA GLU A 63 9.36 5.77 -6.65
C GLU A 63 8.09 5.00 -7.04
N LYS A 64 8.14 3.66 -7.00
CA LYS A 64 6.98 2.82 -7.27
C LYS A 64 5.84 3.09 -6.29
N TYR A 65 6.15 3.15 -4.99
CA TYR A 65 5.18 3.46 -3.94
C TYR A 65 4.52 4.83 -4.12
N ILE A 66 5.30 5.88 -4.39
CA ILE A 66 4.81 7.25 -4.61
C ILE A 66 3.89 7.30 -5.84
N SER A 67 4.24 6.58 -6.92
CA SER A 67 3.43 6.50 -8.14
C SER A 67 2.03 5.92 -7.90
N ILE A 68 1.88 5.04 -6.90
CA ILE A 68 0.61 4.44 -6.50
C ILE A 68 -0.11 5.31 -5.46
N ARG A 69 0.62 5.79 -4.44
CA ARG A 69 0.06 6.55 -3.32
C ARG A 69 -0.51 7.90 -3.75
N THR A 70 0.27 8.67 -4.51
CA THR A 70 -0.04 10.06 -4.88
C THR A 70 -1.45 10.22 -5.48
N PRO A 71 -1.82 9.47 -6.54
CA PRO A 71 -3.15 9.57 -7.11
C PRO A 71 -4.26 9.10 -6.16
N ASN A 72 -3.97 8.21 -5.21
CA ASN A 72 -4.95 7.68 -4.24
C ASN A 72 -5.08 8.53 -2.96
N THR A 73 -4.29 9.59 -2.79
CA THR A 73 -4.32 10.42 -1.56
C THR A 73 -5.69 11.05 -1.28
N HIS A 74 -6.51 11.25 -2.31
CA HIS A 74 -7.89 11.75 -2.17
C HIS A 74 -8.81 10.79 -1.40
N LYS A 75 -8.51 9.48 -1.35
CA LYS A 75 -9.27 8.49 -0.56
C LYS A 75 -9.03 8.59 0.94
N MET A 76 -7.94 9.26 1.33
CA MET A 76 -7.51 9.40 2.72
C MET A 76 -7.69 10.81 3.27
N ARG A 77 -7.78 11.82 2.39
CA ARG A 77 -7.97 13.21 2.78
C ARG A 77 -9.47 13.53 2.87
N PRO A 78 -9.88 14.38 3.83
CA PRO A 78 -11.25 14.88 3.84
C PRO A 78 -11.61 15.51 2.51
N ILE A 79 -12.89 15.40 2.14
CA ILE A 79 -13.43 16.05 0.94
C ILE A 79 -13.13 17.55 1.05
N PRO A 80 -12.45 18.16 0.07
CA PRO A 80 -12.12 19.57 0.12
C PRO A 80 -13.41 20.38 0.07
N VAL A 81 -13.61 21.24 1.06
CA VAL A 81 -14.75 22.16 1.14
C VAL A 81 -14.25 23.60 1.04
N TYR A 82 -15.03 24.45 0.37
CA TYR A 82 -14.74 25.88 0.32
C TYR A 82 -14.90 26.50 1.71
N LYS A 83 -13.95 27.36 2.10
CA LYS A 83 -14.00 28.13 3.35
C LYS A 83 -13.99 29.61 3.01
N LEU A 84 -15.04 30.34 3.39
CA LEU A 84 -15.03 31.80 3.37
C LEU A 84 -13.97 32.30 4.36
N LYS A 85 -13.10 33.21 3.93
CA LYS A 85 -12.23 33.93 4.85
C LYS A 85 -13.08 34.99 5.56
N SER A 86 -13.16 34.93 6.88
CA SER A 86 -13.71 36.01 7.72
C SER A 86 -12.68 37.11 7.92
#